data_AF-A0AAQ3MAL1-F1
#
_entry.id   AF-A0AAQ3MAL1-F1
#
_cell.length_a   1.000
_cell.length_b   1.000
_cell.length_c   1.000
_cell.angle_alpha   90.00
_cell.angle_beta   90.00
_cell.angle_gamma   90.00
#
_symmetry.space_group_name_H-M   'P 1'
#
loop_
_entity.id
_entity.type
_entity.pdbx_description
1 polymer ?
#
loop_
_entity_poly.entity_id
_entity_poly.type
_entity_poly.pdbx_seq_one_letter_code
_entity_poly.pdbx_strand_id
1 'polypeptide(L)'
;MYEIRRAGLKGYGVFAKTRIPRGTRIIAEPPSLLVRSERDVFAAGRRLAPEDRERLLRLSGNPAQKASVLSWMEVVWHALTGVDAERARLGTKTSGKKTPFWKSLAEYPTLLNIFRTNNFDLGTGRQATFSQISRFNHSCIPSAQGNFNTALNKFAIHATRTIDAGEEITLSYLAEQLAGRDSRREKLRVAYGFLCECGVCTTESARARASEVRRVALQDKLRIFAEEGAELAGSRLEMEFNLTMDLIALYEAEGLAGRELSTTYLGAAELAVKLNRTDDAEDLARKGLQIEKDCLGSDSPLYHESVARMEKLRSPNY
;
A
#
# COMPACT_ATOMS: atom_id res chain seq x y z
N MET A 1 5.99 20.67 -7.16
CA MET A 1 6.84 19.87 -6.24
C MET A 1 7.42 18.65 -6.94
N TYR A 2 6.62 17.90 -7.72
CA TYR A 2 7.08 16.75 -8.49
C TYR A 2 6.79 16.91 -9.99
N GLU A 3 7.33 16.00 -10.79
CA GLU A 3 7.01 15.79 -12.21
C GLU A 3 6.85 14.30 -12.50
N ILE A 4 6.06 13.97 -13.52
CA ILE A 4 5.95 12.60 -14.05
C ILE A 4 6.76 12.54 -15.34
N ARG A 5 7.76 11.66 -15.39
CA ARG A 5 8.61 11.45 -16.57
C ARG A 5 8.97 9.98 -16.75
N ARG A 6 9.59 9.64 -17.88
CA ARG A 6 10.03 8.25 -18.14
C ARG A 6 11.07 7.81 -17.11
N ALA A 7 10.87 6.61 -16.55
CA ALA A 7 11.72 5.96 -15.56
C ALA A 7 12.38 4.69 -16.14
N GLY A 8 12.94 4.82 -17.35
CA GLY A 8 13.55 3.69 -18.08
C GLY A 8 12.54 2.58 -18.40
N LEU A 9 12.92 1.34 -18.11
CA LEU A 9 12.09 0.15 -18.36
C LEU A 9 10.86 0.04 -17.43
N LYS A 10 10.81 0.83 -16.35
CA LYS A 10 9.65 0.91 -15.44
C LYS A 10 8.47 1.69 -16.03
N GLY A 11 8.64 2.28 -17.22
CA GLY A 11 7.63 3.12 -17.85
C GLY A 11 7.72 4.56 -17.35
N TYR A 12 6.69 5.02 -16.62
CA TYR A 12 6.68 6.36 -16.02
C TYR A 12 7.01 6.25 -14.52
N GLY A 13 7.57 7.32 -13.97
CA GLY A 13 7.83 7.47 -12.54
C GLY A 13 7.56 8.91 -12.10
N VAL A 14 7.43 9.10 -10.79
CA VAL A 14 7.28 10.41 -10.15
C VAL A 14 8.63 10.85 -9.62
N PHE A 15 9.06 12.06 -9.95
CA PHE A 15 10.36 12.60 -9.54
C PHE A 15 10.20 13.94 -8.84
N ALA A 16 11.01 14.17 -7.81
CA ALA A 16 11.03 15.45 -7.11
C ALA A 16 11.65 16.55 -8.00
N LYS A 17 10.96 17.68 -8.18
CA LYS A 17 11.52 18.86 -8.88
C LYS A 17 12.36 19.74 -7.98
N THR A 18 12.10 19.67 -6.69
CA THR A 18 12.73 20.43 -5.61
C THR A 18 12.95 19.51 -4.44
N ARG A 19 13.84 19.88 -3.50
CA ARG A 19 13.96 19.16 -2.23
C ARG A 19 12.60 19.12 -1.51
N ILE A 20 12.19 17.94 -1.05
CA ILE A 20 10.92 17.71 -0.33
C ILE A 20 11.26 17.28 1.10
N PRO A 21 10.97 18.12 2.12
CA PRO A 21 11.18 17.73 3.51
C PRO A 21 10.32 16.52 3.92
N ARG A 22 10.82 15.73 4.88
CA ARG A 22 10.04 14.70 5.57
C ARG A 22 8.72 15.27 6.12
N GLY A 23 7.65 14.49 6.05
CA GLY A 23 6.29 14.86 6.48
C GLY A 23 5.50 15.70 5.47
N THR A 24 6.12 16.11 4.36
CA THR A 24 5.43 16.90 3.34
C THR A 24 4.41 16.06 2.58
N ARG A 25 3.17 16.57 2.46
CA ARG A 25 2.17 16.02 1.53
C ARG A 25 2.58 16.31 0.09
N ILE A 26 2.88 15.25 -0.66
CA ILE A 26 3.33 15.32 -2.05
C ILE A 26 2.13 15.49 -2.99
N ILE A 27 1.07 14.71 -2.76
CA ILE A 27 -0.18 14.74 -3.54
C ILE A 27 -1.34 14.23 -2.68
N ALA A 28 -2.55 14.74 -2.93
CA ALA A 28 -3.80 14.11 -2.50
C ALA A 28 -4.78 14.07 -3.68
N GLU A 29 -5.20 12.88 -4.07
CA GLU A 29 -5.98 12.64 -5.29
C GLU A 29 -7.29 11.88 -4.97
N PRO A 30 -8.45 12.28 -5.53
CA PRO A 30 -9.67 11.48 -5.44
C PRO A 30 -9.54 10.21 -6.32
N PRO A 31 -10.27 9.14 -6.00
CA PRO A 31 -10.22 7.91 -6.79
C PRO A 31 -10.73 8.15 -8.21
N SER A 32 -9.99 7.65 -9.21
CA SER A 32 -10.43 7.66 -10.63
C SER A 32 -11.41 6.53 -10.92
N LEU A 33 -11.20 5.36 -10.30
CA LEU A 33 -12.14 4.25 -10.30
C LEU A 33 -12.25 3.73 -8.86
N LEU A 34 -13.46 3.51 -8.35
CA LEU A 34 -13.71 3.02 -7.00
C LEU A 34 -14.65 1.81 -7.06
N VAL A 35 -14.24 0.70 -6.44
CA VAL A 35 -15.01 -0.56 -6.42
C VAL A 35 -14.97 -1.21 -5.03
N ARG A 36 -15.91 -2.12 -4.76
CA ARG A 36 -15.92 -2.98 -3.57
C ARG A 36 -15.34 -4.37 -3.84
N SER A 37 -15.33 -4.78 -5.11
CA SER A 37 -14.81 -6.06 -5.56
C SER A 37 -14.30 -5.94 -6.99
N GLU A 38 -13.35 -6.80 -7.37
CA GLU A 38 -12.89 -6.95 -8.75
C GLU A 38 -14.06 -7.18 -9.74
N ARG A 39 -15.13 -7.84 -9.27
CA ARG A 39 -16.35 -8.09 -10.05
C ARG A 39 -17.03 -6.81 -10.54
N ASP A 40 -16.85 -5.70 -9.82
CA ASP A 40 -17.47 -4.41 -10.14
C ASP A 40 -16.65 -3.58 -11.14
N VAL A 41 -15.40 -3.96 -11.41
CA VAL A 41 -14.43 -3.18 -12.21
C VAL A 41 -14.97 -2.88 -13.60
N PHE A 42 -15.58 -3.87 -14.26
CA PHE A 42 -16.15 -3.67 -15.60
C PHE A 42 -17.27 -2.63 -15.60
N ALA A 43 -18.24 -2.82 -14.70
CA ALA A 43 -19.41 -1.97 -14.62
C ALA A 43 -19.02 -0.54 -14.22
N ALA A 44 -18.06 -0.38 -13.31
CA ALA A 44 -17.53 0.90 -12.90
C ALA A 44 -16.74 1.57 -14.05
N GLY A 45 -15.87 0.82 -14.75
CA GLY A 45 -15.09 1.35 -15.87
C GLY A 45 -15.93 1.82 -17.06
N ARG A 46 -17.07 1.17 -17.34
CA ARG A 46 -18.01 1.62 -18.38
C ARG A 46 -18.76 2.91 -18.04
N ARG A 47 -18.86 3.24 -16.75
CA ARG A 47 -19.53 4.46 -16.27
C ARG A 47 -18.58 5.66 -16.23
N LEU A 48 -17.28 5.47 -16.46
CA LEU A 48 -16.32 6.57 -16.53
C LEU A 48 -16.60 7.45 -17.75
N ALA A 49 -16.34 8.75 -17.60
CA ALA A 49 -16.28 9.65 -18.74
C ALA A 49 -15.18 9.18 -19.73
N PRO A 50 -15.32 9.44 -21.05
CA PRO A 50 -14.35 8.97 -22.04
C PRO A 50 -12.90 9.36 -21.72
N GLU A 51 -12.68 10.59 -21.23
CA GLU A 51 -11.36 11.09 -20.86
C GLU A 51 -10.76 10.34 -19.66
N ASP A 52 -11.55 10.07 -18.64
CA ASP A 52 -11.10 9.33 -17.44
C ASP A 52 -10.83 7.87 -17.76
N ARG A 53 -11.63 7.29 -18.64
CA ARG A 53 -11.41 5.95 -19.17
C ARG A 53 -10.10 5.89 -19.96
N GLU A 54 -9.81 6.88 -20.79
CA GLU A 54 -8.55 6.94 -21.53
C GLU A 54 -7.35 7.09 -20.59
N ARG A 55 -7.45 7.94 -19.56
CA ARG A 55 -6.42 8.08 -18.53
C ARG A 55 -6.14 6.75 -17.81
N LEU A 56 -7.20 6.04 -17.45
CA LEU A 56 -7.12 4.72 -16.81
C LEU A 56 -6.44 3.69 -17.74
N LEU A 57 -6.82 3.65 -19.02
CA LEU A 57 -6.24 2.72 -20.00
C LEU A 57 -4.76 2.99 -20.31
N ARG A 58 -4.24 4.18 -19.96
CA ARG A 58 -2.82 4.55 -20.06
C ARG A 58 -1.99 4.15 -18.83
N LEU A 59 -2.60 3.55 -17.80
CA LEU A 59 -1.85 2.95 -16.70
C LEU A 59 -1.18 1.65 -17.15
N SER A 60 -0.15 1.22 -16.42
CA SER A 60 0.54 -0.04 -16.71
C SER A 60 -0.37 -1.24 -16.43
N GLY A 61 -0.10 -2.36 -17.07
CA GLY A 61 -0.70 -3.66 -16.74
C GLY A 61 0.38 -4.72 -16.80
N ASN A 62 0.18 -5.87 -16.15
CA ASN A 62 1.15 -6.96 -16.16
C ASN A 62 1.02 -7.75 -17.48
N PRO A 63 2.04 -7.78 -18.36
CA PRO A 63 1.97 -8.50 -19.62
C PRO A 63 1.72 -10.00 -19.45
N ALA A 64 2.26 -10.61 -18.39
CA ALA A 64 2.08 -12.04 -18.12
C ALA A 64 0.63 -12.40 -17.75
N GLN A 65 -0.12 -11.46 -17.17
CA GLN A 65 -1.54 -11.67 -16.82
C GLN A 65 -2.50 -11.46 -18.00
N LYS A 66 -2.05 -10.88 -19.14
CA LYS A 66 -2.89 -10.71 -20.34
C LYS A 66 -3.23 -12.04 -21.04
N ALA A 67 -2.45 -13.10 -20.80
CA ALA A 67 -2.53 -14.36 -21.56
C ALA A 67 -3.40 -15.46 -20.92
N SER A 68 -4.10 -15.17 -19.80
CA SER A 68 -4.91 -16.18 -19.11
C SER A 68 -6.22 -16.52 -19.84
N VAL A 69 -6.31 -17.76 -20.34
CA VAL A 69 -7.49 -18.37 -21.03
C VAL A 69 -8.74 -18.40 -20.14
N LEU A 70 -8.58 -18.40 -18.81
CA LEU A 70 -9.68 -18.32 -17.84
C LEU A 70 -10.48 -17.00 -17.94
N SER A 71 -9.88 -15.94 -18.49
CA SER A 71 -10.55 -14.63 -18.57
C SER A 71 -11.78 -14.62 -19.48
N TRP A 72 -11.84 -15.46 -20.54
CA TRP A 72 -13.01 -15.49 -21.43
C TRP A 72 -14.27 -16.06 -20.77
N MET A 73 -14.15 -17.06 -19.90
CA MET A 73 -15.32 -17.63 -19.19
C MET A 73 -15.85 -16.66 -18.14
N GLU A 74 -14.96 -15.98 -17.41
CA GLU A 74 -15.36 -14.90 -16.48
C GLU A 74 -16.01 -13.72 -17.21
N VAL A 75 -15.48 -13.34 -18.37
CA VAL A 75 -16.07 -12.33 -19.27
C VAL A 75 -17.51 -12.70 -19.65
N VAL A 76 -17.75 -13.94 -20.06
CA VAL A 76 -19.08 -14.44 -20.45
C VAL A 76 -20.02 -14.46 -19.25
N TRP A 77 -19.58 -14.91 -18.09
CA TRP A 77 -20.39 -14.93 -16.87
C TRP A 77 -20.80 -13.52 -16.41
N HIS A 78 -19.88 -12.56 -16.42
CA HIS A 78 -20.17 -11.17 -16.06
C HIS A 78 -21.04 -10.45 -17.08
N ALA A 79 -20.91 -10.79 -18.37
CA ALA A 79 -21.83 -10.34 -19.40
C ALA A 79 -23.27 -10.81 -19.12
N LEU A 80 -23.45 -12.09 -18.81
CA LEU A 80 -24.78 -12.66 -18.56
C LEU A 80 -25.43 -12.08 -17.29
N THR A 81 -24.67 -11.97 -16.19
CA THR A 81 -25.18 -11.45 -14.90
C THR A 81 -25.44 -9.94 -14.90
N GLY A 82 -24.70 -9.16 -15.69
CA GLY A 82 -24.95 -7.72 -15.86
C GLY A 82 -26.25 -7.40 -16.61
N VAL A 83 -26.68 -8.28 -17.52
CA VAL A 83 -27.95 -8.15 -18.26
C VAL A 83 -29.15 -8.31 -17.32
N ASP A 84 -29.07 -9.22 -16.37
CA ASP A 84 -30.17 -9.49 -15.42
C ASP A 84 -30.34 -8.35 -14.41
N ALA A 85 -29.24 -7.77 -13.92
CA ALA A 85 -29.28 -6.63 -13.01
C ALA A 85 -29.85 -5.35 -13.65
N GLU A 86 -29.63 -5.16 -14.96
CA GLU A 86 -30.16 -4.01 -15.71
C GLU A 86 -31.62 -4.25 -16.18
N ARG A 87 -31.99 -5.49 -16.52
CA ARG A 87 -33.39 -5.91 -16.74
C ARG A 87 -34.26 -5.76 -15.49
N ALA A 88 -33.70 -6.05 -14.31
CA ALA A 88 -34.41 -5.87 -13.05
C ALA A 88 -34.63 -4.39 -12.69
N ARG A 89 -33.82 -3.46 -13.21
CA ARG A 89 -33.92 -2.01 -12.93
C ARG A 89 -34.74 -1.24 -13.97
N LEU A 90 -34.73 -1.67 -15.23
CA LEU A 90 -35.46 -1.02 -16.33
C LEU A 90 -36.73 -1.79 -16.66
N GLY A 91 -37.73 -1.67 -15.79
CA GLY A 91 -39.10 -2.03 -16.13
C GLY A 91 -39.71 -1.02 -17.09
N THR A 92 -39.26 -0.93 -18.35
CA THR A 92 -39.97 -0.20 -19.41
C THR A 92 -39.46 -0.58 -20.81
N LYS A 93 -40.40 -0.89 -21.71
CA LYS A 93 -40.19 -1.00 -23.15
C LYS A 93 -39.84 0.39 -23.71
N THR A 94 -38.62 0.59 -24.21
CA THR A 94 -38.32 1.70 -25.12
C THR A 94 -37.55 1.21 -26.33
N SER A 95 -38.19 1.36 -27.48
CA SER A 95 -37.65 1.20 -28.83
C SER A 95 -36.77 2.39 -29.18
N GLY A 96 -35.46 2.19 -29.12
CA GLY A 96 -34.46 3.06 -29.71
C GLY A 96 -33.26 2.18 -30.06
N LYS A 97 -32.69 2.33 -31.25
CA LYS A 97 -31.58 1.50 -31.75
C LYS A 97 -30.41 1.54 -30.75
N LYS A 98 -30.34 0.57 -29.84
CA LYS A 98 -29.25 0.42 -28.86
C LYS A 98 -28.05 -0.17 -29.59
N THR A 99 -26.93 0.53 -29.55
CA THR A 99 -25.62 0.02 -29.96
C THR A 99 -25.40 -1.38 -29.35
N PRO A 100 -24.87 -2.36 -30.10
CA PRO A 100 -24.78 -3.73 -29.61
C PRO A 100 -23.92 -3.84 -28.35
N PHE A 101 -24.35 -4.71 -27.44
CA PHE A 101 -23.71 -5.11 -26.17
C PHE A 101 -22.22 -5.56 -26.28
N TRP A 102 -21.67 -5.70 -27.49
CA TRP A 102 -20.45 -6.48 -27.77
C TRP A 102 -19.20 -5.70 -28.22
N LYS A 103 -19.15 -4.36 -28.14
CA LYS A 103 -17.91 -3.61 -28.46
C LYS A 103 -16.84 -3.63 -27.35
N SER A 104 -17.17 -4.00 -26.11
CA SER A 104 -16.29 -3.79 -24.93
C SER A 104 -15.83 -5.05 -24.17
N LEU A 105 -16.08 -6.27 -24.66
CA LEU A 105 -15.73 -7.50 -23.92
C LEU A 105 -14.24 -7.83 -23.99
N ALA A 106 -13.57 -7.51 -25.11
CA ALA A 106 -12.12 -7.61 -25.23
C ALA A 106 -11.38 -6.59 -24.33
N GLU A 107 -12.06 -5.52 -23.92
CA GLU A 107 -11.49 -4.48 -23.05
C GLU A 107 -11.56 -4.86 -21.57
N TYR A 108 -12.42 -5.81 -21.18
CA TYR A 108 -12.52 -6.24 -19.77
C TYR A 108 -11.23 -6.88 -19.24
N PRO A 109 -10.61 -7.87 -19.91
CA PRO A 109 -9.33 -8.41 -19.44
C PRO A 109 -8.24 -7.33 -19.33
N THR A 110 -8.25 -6.36 -20.24
CA THR A 110 -7.30 -5.23 -20.20
C THR A 110 -7.56 -4.34 -18.98
N LEU A 111 -8.81 -3.95 -18.75
CA LEU A 111 -9.22 -3.11 -17.63
C LEU A 111 -8.97 -3.80 -16.29
N LEU A 112 -9.27 -5.09 -16.18
CA LEU A 112 -9.05 -5.87 -14.97
C LEU A 112 -7.56 -6.03 -14.68
N ASN A 113 -6.73 -6.28 -15.68
CA ASN A 113 -5.28 -6.33 -15.52
C ASN A 113 -4.72 -4.98 -15.04
N ILE A 114 -5.13 -3.87 -15.67
CA ILE A 114 -4.76 -2.53 -15.24
C ILE A 114 -5.21 -2.28 -13.80
N PHE A 115 -6.44 -2.65 -13.46
CA PHE A 115 -6.94 -2.50 -12.11
C PHE A 115 -6.08 -3.27 -11.10
N ARG A 116 -5.80 -4.55 -11.35
CA ARG A 116 -5.00 -5.42 -10.48
C ARG A 116 -3.60 -4.88 -10.19
N THR A 117 -2.96 -4.23 -11.15
CA THR A 117 -1.61 -3.69 -10.98
C THR A 117 -1.54 -2.26 -10.45
N ASN A 118 -2.68 -1.55 -10.34
CA ASN A 118 -2.69 -0.13 -9.99
C ASN A 118 -3.67 0.24 -8.87
N ASN A 119 -4.43 -0.73 -8.35
CA ASN A 119 -5.40 -0.47 -7.29
C ASN A 119 -4.70 -0.33 -5.93
N PHE A 120 -5.28 0.51 -5.08
CA PHE A 120 -4.91 0.70 -3.69
C PHE A 120 -6.12 0.34 -2.82
N ASP A 121 -5.86 -0.32 -1.69
CA ASP A 121 -6.86 -0.51 -0.65
C ASP A 121 -7.06 0.82 0.10
N LEU A 122 -8.32 1.27 0.18
CA LEU A 122 -8.70 2.51 0.87
C LEU A 122 -9.10 2.27 2.33
N GLY A 123 -8.98 1.03 2.81
CA GLY A 123 -9.68 0.57 4.01
C GLY A 123 -11.17 0.40 3.74
N THR A 124 -11.88 -0.27 4.64
CA THR A 124 -13.34 -0.49 4.56
C THR A 124 -13.81 -1.39 3.41
N GLY A 125 -12.92 -2.25 2.87
CA GLY A 125 -13.26 -3.17 1.78
C GLY A 125 -13.49 -2.47 0.43
N ARG A 126 -12.83 -1.32 0.22
CA ARG A 126 -12.90 -0.55 -1.03
C ARG A 126 -11.53 -0.45 -1.66
N GLN A 127 -11.48 -0.64 -2.97
CA GLN A 127 -10.27 -0.54 -3.77
C GLN A 127 -10.43 0.54 -4.84
N ALA A 128 -9.35 1.25 -5.12
CA ALA A 128 -9.38 2.32 -6.13
C ALA A 128 -8.10 2.47 -6.93
N THR A 129 -8.24 2.95 -8.17
CA THR A 129 -7.12 3.43 -8.99
C THR A 129 -7.09 4.94 -9.04
N PHE A 130 -5.92 5.49 -9.36
CA PHE A 130 -5.65 6.91 -9.35
C PHE A 130 -4.82 7.28 -10.57
N SER A 131 -5.07 8.45 -11.17
CA SER A 131 -4.43 8.82 -12.43
C SER A 131 -2.95 9.16 -12.25
N GLN A 132 -2.61 9.83 -11.14
CA GLN A 132 -1.25 10.25 -10.83
C GLN A 132 -0.62 9.36 -9.75
N ILE A 133 -1.36 8.97 -8.72
CA ILE A 133 -0.81 8.13 -7.64
C ILE A 133 -0.38 6.74 -8.15
N SER A 134 -1.04 6.19 -9.16
CA SER A 134 -0.60 4.94 -9.80
C SER A 134 0.69 5.09 -10.64
N ARG A 135 1.31 6.27 -10.70
CA ARG A 135 2.61 6.50 -11.35
C ARG A 135 3.81 6.39 -10.39
N PHE A 136 3.58 6.29 -9.09
CA PHE A 136 4.67 6.12 -8.13
C PHE A 136 5.21 4.70 -8.22
N ASN A 137 6.50 4.56 -8.53
CA ASN A 137 7.15 3.25 -8.67
C ASN A 137 7.46 2.61 -7.33
N HIS A 138 7.75 1.32 -7.38
CA HIS A 138 8.12 0.54 -6.19
C HIS A 138 9.57 0.78 -5.74
N SER A 139 9.78 0.81 -4.43
CA SER A 139 11.04 0.49 -3.77
C SER A 139 10.76 -0.32 -2.49
N CYS A 140 11.63 -1.29 -2.15
CA CYS A 140 11.54 -1.99 -0.86
C CYS A 140 12.00 -1.11 0.31
N ILE A 141 12.61 0.05 0.02
CA ILE A 141 12.94 1.11 0.96
C ILE A 141 12.34 2.43 0.40
N PRO A 142 11.01 2.59 0.49
CA PRO A 142 10.31 3.68 -0.18
C PRO A 142 10.62 5.03 0.45
N SER A 143 10.49 6.09 -0.36
CA SER A 143 10.69 7.47 0.08
C SER A 143 9.40 8.14 0.56
N ALA A 144 8.25 7.51 0.31
CA ALA A 144 6.94 8.03 0.62
C ALA A 144 5.97 6.91 1.03
N GLN A 145 4.89 7.29 1.71
CA GLN A 145 3.82 6.42 2.17
C GLN A 145 2.48 6.97 1.69
N GLY A 146 1.58 6.08 1.26
CA GLY A 146 0.23 6.44 0.84
C GLY A 146 -0.82 5.95 1.83
N ASN A 147 -1.81 6.80 2.12
CA ASN A 147 -2.95 6.47 2.97
C ASN A 147 -4.22 7.17 2.48
N PHE A 148 -5.38 6.55 2.71
CA PHE A 148 -6.64 7.22 2.45
C PHE A 148 -7.00 8.17 3.60
N ASN A 149 -7.13 9.47 3.29
CA ASN A 149 -7.62 10.46 4.23
C ASN A 149 -9.13 10.61 4.04
N THR A 150 -9.90 10.11 5.01
CA THR A 150 -11.37 10.11 5.00
C THR A 150 -11.97 11.51 5.13
N ALA A 151 -11.30 12.44 5.82
CA ALA A 151 -11.74 13.83 5.92
C ALA A 151 -11.65 14.57 4.58
N LEU A 152 -10.66 14.23 3.75
CA LEU A 152 -10.49 14.79 2.41
C LEU A 152 -11.19 13.99 1.32
N ASN A 153 -11.62 12.75 1.61
CA ASN A 153 -12.07 11.75 0.64
C ASN A 153 -11.05 11.56 -0.51
N LYS A 154 -9.76 11.52 -0.16
CA LYS A 154 -8.64 11.45 -1.11
C LYS A 154 -7.57 10.51 -0.59
N PHE A 155 -6.85 9.85 -1.51
CA PHE A 155 -5.63 9.13 -1.17
C PHE A 155 -4.48 10.14 -1.16
N ALA A 156 -3.76 10.21 -0.05
CA ALA A 156 -2.69 11.18 0.18
C ALA A 156 -1.35 10.48 0.31
N ILE A 157 -0.35 11.00 -0.39
CA ILE A 157 1.04 10.53 -0.32
C ILE A 157 1.86 11.55 0.46
N HIS A 158 2.57 11.11 1.49
CA HIS A 158 3.49 11.93 2.28
C HIS A 158 4.92 11.39 2.21
N ALA A 159 5.90 12.28 2.22
CA ALA A 159 7.31 11.93 2.25
C ALA A 159 7.69 11.38 3.64
N THR A 160 8.27 10.17 3.70
CA THR A 160 8.70 9.52 4.95
C THR A 160 10.12 9.89 5.36
N ARG A 161 10.86 10.50 4.45
CA ARG A 161 12.18 11.09 4.65
C ARG A 161 12.33 12.33 3.78
N THR A 162 13.42 13.06 3.94
CA THR A 162 13.80 14.08 2.98
C THR A 162 14.11 13.43 1.62
N ILE A 163 13.59 14.03 0.56
CA ILE A 163 13.77 13.60 -0.83
C ILE A 163 14.49 14.72 -1.57
N ASP A 164 15.58 14.40 -2.25
CA ASP A 164 16.38 15.40 -2.96
C ASP A 164 15.80 15.72 -4.34
N ALA A 165 16.14 16.90 -4.87
CA ALA A 165 15.72 17.27 -6.22
C ALA A 165 16.29 16.28 -7.26
N GLY A 166 15.45 15.83 -8.19
CA GLY A 166 15.78 14.83 -9.20
C GLY A 166 15.57 13.38 -8.75
N GLU A 167 15.37 13.12 -7.45
CA GLU A 167 15.17 11.78 -6.91
C GLU A 167 13.79 11.21 -7.31
N GLU A 168 13.74 9.90 -7.60
CA GLU A 168 12.48 9.18 -7.85
C GLU A 168 11.73 8.97 -6.52
N ILE A 169 10.46 9.41 -6.50
CA ILE A 169 9.57 9.24 -5.36
C ILE A 169 8.89 7.87 -5.47
N THR A 170 9.11 7.02 -4.47
CA THR A 170 8.70 5.61 -4.51
C THR A 170 7.80 5.23 -3.33
N LEU A 171 6.93 4.25 -3.58
CA LEU A 171 6.05 3.59 -2.58
C LEU A 171 6.46 2.12 -2.41
N SER A 172 6.00 1.48 -1.34
CA SER A 172 6.02 0.00 -1.26
C SER A 172 4.76 -0.56 -1.92
N TYR A 173 4.92 -1.58 -2.76
CA TYR A 173 3.83 -2.37 -3.32
C TYR A 173 3.59 -3.65 -2.51
N LEU A 174 4.41 -3.87 -1.50
CA LEU A 174 4.41 -5.06 -0.65
C LEU A 174 3.84 -4.69 0.71
N ALA A 175 2.88 -5.49 1.16
CA ALA A 175 2.34 -5.43 2.51
C ALA A 175 3.30 -6.05 3.54
N GLU A 176 4.11 -7.02 3.13
CA GLU A 176 5.05 -7.73 4.01
C GLU A 176 6.48 -7.24 3.74
N GLN A 177 6.97 -6.38 4.64
CA GLN A 177 8.29 -5.78 4.56
C GLN A 177 9.36 -6.79 5.00
N LEU A 178 9.06 -7.68 5.96
CA LEU A 178 10.03 -8.60 6.55
C LEU A 178 10.49 -9.73 5.63
N ALA A 179 9.73 -10.04 4.58
CA ALA A 179 10.08 -11.10 3.64
C ALA A 179 11.50 -10.91 3.09
N GLY A 180 12.27 -12.00 2.93
CA GLY A 180 13.60 -12.01 2.31
C GLY A 180 13.59 -11.57 0.84
N ARG A 181 14.77 -11.23 0.29
CA ARG A 181 14.92 -10.61 -1.03
C ARG A 181 14.20 -11.38 -2.13
N ASP A 182 14.39 -12.69 -2.18
CA ASP A 182 13.90 -13.51 -3.29
C ASP A 182 12.37 -13.65 -3.22
N SER A 183 11.80 -13.72 -2.01
CA SER A 183 10.34 -13.66 -1.79
C SER A 183 9.75 -12.32 -2.22
N ARG A 184 10.37 -11.18 -1.85
CA ARG A 184 9.93 -9.84 -2.30
C ARG A 184 9.98 -9.72 -3.82
N ARG A 185 11.07 -10.17 -4.44
CA ARG A 185 11.26 -10.16 -5.90
C ARG A 185 10.24 -11.02 -6.63
N GLU A 186 9.96 -12.22 -6.12
CA GLU A 186 8.99 -13.13 -6.72
C GLU A 186 7.57 -12.57 -6.64
N LYS A 187 7.16 -12.03 -5.49
CA LYS A 187 5.86 -11.36 -5.32
C LYS A 187 5.69 -10.23 -6.33
N LEU A 188 6.72 -9.40 -6.52
CA LEU A 188 6.68 -8.29 -7.49
C LEU A 188 6.65 -8.78 -8.94
N ARG A 189 7.39 -9.84 -9.26
CA ARG A 189 7.39 -10.45 -10.59
C ARG A 189 6.02 -11.01 -10.94
N VAL A 190 5.39 -11.74 -10.03
CA VAL A 190 4.07 -12.37 -10.25
C VAL A 190 2.96 -11.32 -10.33
N ALA A 191 2.94 -10.35 -9.41
CA ALA A 191 1.88 -9.36 -9.35
C ALA A 191 2.03 -8.25 -10.42
N TYR A 192 3.23 -7.71 -10.58
CA TYR A 192 3.49 -6.50 -11.38
C TYR A 192 4.36 -6.72 -12.62
N GLY A 193 4.98 -7.89 -12.77
CA GLY A 193 5.74 -8.23 -13.98
C GLY A 193 7.16 -7.64 -14.04
N PHE A 194 7.75 -7.25 -12.92
CA PHE A 194 9.13 -6.73 -12.87
C PHE A 194 9.97 -7.34 -11.74
N LEU A 195 11.30 -7.28 -11.89
CA LEU A 195 12.25 -7.67 -10.86
C LEU A 195 12.75 -6.42 -10.10
N CYS A 196 12.69 -6.42 -8.77
CA CYS A 196 13.15 -5.26 -7.99
C CYS A 196 14.69 -5.21 -7.90
N GLU A 197 15.23 -4.02 -8.16
CA GLU A 197 16.66 -3.71 -8.15
C GLU A 197 17.00 -2.54 -7.20
N CYS A 198 16.12 -2.24 -6.24
CA CYS A 198 16.41 -1.20 -5.23
C CYS A 198 17.64 -1.58 -4.38
N GLY A 199 18.15 -0.62 -3.59
CA GLY A 199 19.41 -0.77 -2.84
C GLY A 199 19.49 -1.92 -1.84
N VAL A 200 18.36 -2.57 -1.50
CA VAL A 200 18.29 -3.76 -0.63
C VAL A 200 17.92 -5.04 -1.39
N CYS A 201 17.71 -4.95 -2.70
CA CYS A 201 17.42 -6.10 -3.56
C CYS A 201 18.58 -6.42 -4.52
N THR A 202 19.54 -5.52 -4.73
CA THR A 202 20.75 -5.85 -5.50
C THR A 202 21.55 -6.97 -4.81
N THR A 203 22.26 -7.81 -5.55
CA THR A 203 23.09 -8.89 -4.97
C THR A 203 24.53 -8.46 -4.68
N GLU A 204 24.92 -7.31 -5.23
CA GLU A 204 26.31 -6.89 -5.30
C GLU A 204 26.72 -5.99 -4.12
N SER A 205 25.76 -5.31 -3.50
CA SER A 205 26.04 -4.32 -2.46
C SER A 205 26.14 -4.93 -1.05
N ALA A 206 27.06 -4.39 -0.24
CA ALA A 206 27.16 -4.72 1.19
C ALA A 206 25.85 -4.42 1.94
N ARG A 207 25.17 -3.32 1.57
CA ARG A 207 23.86 -2.94 2.14
C ARG A 207 22.82 -4.04 1.92
N ALA A 208 22.73 -4.60 0.72
CA ALA A 208 21.75 -5.63 0.43
C ALA A 208 22.05 -6.96 1.13
N ARG A 209 23.32 -7.35 1.24
CA ARG A 209 23.71 -8.53 2.04
C ARG A 209 23.35 -8.35 3.52
N ALA A 210 23.65 -7.19 4.08
CA ALA A 210 23.31 -6.88 5.48
C ALA A 210 21.80 -6.82 5.71
N SER A 211 21.03 -6.31 4.74
CA SER A 211 19.57 -6.31 4.78
C SER A 211 19.01 -7.73 4.84
N GLU A 212 19.54 -8.63 4.00
CA GLU A 212 19.09 -10.02 3.99
C GLU A 212 19.38 -10.72 5.33
N VAL A 213 20.59 -10.54 5.86
CA VAL A 213 20.98 -11.09 7.17
C VAL A 213 20.03 -10.63 8.28
N ARG A 214 19.72 -9.32 8.34
CA ARG A 214 18.80 -8.78 9.35
C ARG A 214 17.40 -9.37 9.23
N ARG A 215 16.86 -9.44 8.01
CA ARG A 215 15.50 -9.96 7.75
C ARG A 215 15.39 -11.43 8.11
N VAL A 216 16.35 -12.26 7.68
CA VAL A 216 16.39 -13.69 8.02
C VAL A 216 16.50 -13.89 9.53
N ALA A 217 17.41 -13.19 10.20
CA ALA A 217 17.57 -13.30 11.65
C ALA A 217 16.29 -12.95 12.41
N LEU A 218 15.55 -11.92 11.98
CA LEU A 218 14.29 -11.57 12.63
C LEU A 218 13.17 -12.57 12.32
N GLN A 219 13.12 -13.11 11.10
CA GLN A 219 12.17 -14.17 10.74
C GLN A 219 12.39 -15.42 11.60
N ASP A 220 13.64 -15.81 11.85
CA ASP A 220 13.97 -16.93 12.73
C ASP A 220 13.51 -16.69 14.17
N LYS A 221 13.74 -15.49 14.70
CA LYS A 221 13.25 -15.08 16.03
C LYS A 221 11.71 -15.15 16.12
N LEU A 222 11.01 -14.64 15.10
CA LEU A 222 9.54 -14.69 15.05
C LEU A 222 9.01 -16.12 14.97
N ARG A 223 9.68 -17.00 14.22
CA ARG A 223 9.34 -18.42 14.13
C ARG A 223 9.49 -19.11 15.49
N ILE A 224 10.62 -18.92 16.16
CA ILE A 224 10.88 -19.46 17.51
C ILE A 224 9.80 -18.98 18.48
N PHE A 225 9.49 -17.69 18.50
CA PHE A 225 8.43 -17.14 19.35
C PHE A 225 7.04 -17.72 19.06
N ALA A 226 6.73 -18.03 17.81
CA ALA A 226 5.46 -18.64 17.44
C ALA A 226 5.36 -20.12 17.86
N GLU A 227 6.49 -20.84 17.85
CA GLU A 227 6.59 -22.26 18.21
C GLU A 227 6.68 -22.48 19.73
N GLU A 228 7.36 -21.60 20.45
CA GLU A 228 7.50 -21.68 21.91
C GLU A 228 6.18 -21.25 22.59
N GLY A 229 5.42 -22.25 23.05
CA GLY A 229 4.28 -22.05 23.92
C GLY A 229 4.72 -21.42 25.24
N ALA A 230 4.21 -20.23 25.55
CA ALA A 230 4.59 -19.48 26.73
C ALA A 230 4.26 -20.24 28.03
N GLU A 231 5.28 -20.75 28.75
CA GLU A 231 5.05 -21.42 30.04
C GLU A 231 4.68 -20.43 31.17
N LEU A 232 4.93 -19.12 31.01
CA LEU A 232 4.52 -18.06 31.95
C LEU A 232 4.13 -16.77 31.21
N ALA A 233 3.01 -16.14 31.59
CA ALA A 233 2.50 -14.93 30.94
C ALA A 233 3.47 -13.72 31.03
N GLY A 234 4.20 -13.58 32.15
CA GLY A 234 5.16 -12.49 32.35
C GLY A 234 6.40 -12.59 31.46
N SER A 235 6.93 -13.80 31.25
CA SER A 235 8.06 -14.00 30.33
C SER A 235 7.64 -13.77 28.88
N ARG A 236 6.39 -14.12 28.52
CA ARG A 236 5.84 -13.89 27.18
C ARG A 236 5.77 -12.41 26.81
N LEU A 237 5.29 -11.57 27.71
CA LEU A 237 5.19 -10.14 27.48
C LEU A 237 6.56 -9.48 27.29
N GLU A 238 7.55 -9.89 28.08
CA GLU A 238 8.93 -9.43 27.94
C GLU A 238 9.53 -9.86 26.59
N MET A 239 9.30 -11.11 26.18
CA MET A 239 9.73 -11.61 24.86
C MET A 239 9.06 -10.84 23.72
N GLU A 240 7.76 -10.56 23.81
CA GLU A 240 7.02 -9.79 22.81
C GLU A 240 7.55 -8.36 22.70
N PHE A 241 7.83 -7.70 23.83
CA PHE A 241 8.45 -6.39 23.84
C PHE A 241 9.84 -6.41 23.16
N ASN A 242 10.70 -7.37 23.52
CA ASN A 242 12.03 -7.48 22.93
C ASN A 242 11.99 -7.75 21.42
N LEU A 243 11.08 -8.60 20.94
CA LEU A 243 10.88 -8.83 19.50
C LEU A 243 10.37 -7.59 18.78
N THR A 244 9.48 -6.83 19.43
CA THR A 244 8.98 -5.57 18.89
C THR A 244 10.11 -4.54 18.78
N MET A 245 11.01 -4.48 19.76
CA MET A 245 12.20 -3.63 19.72
C MET A 245 13.19 -4.08 18.64
N ASP A 246 13.41 -5.38 18.46
CA ASP A 246 14.22 -5.91 17.36
C ASP A 246 13.63 -5.55 15.98
N LEU A 247 12.29 -5.55 15.86
CA LEU A 247 11.59 -5.14 14.64
C LEU A 247 11.76 -3.65 14.35
N ILE A 248 11.68 -2.79 15.37
CA ILE A 248 11.98 -1.34 15.27
C ILE A 248 13.41 -1.16 14.77
N ALA A 249 14.38 -1.81 15.41
CA ALA A 249 15.78 -1.70 15.06
C ALA A 249 16.04 -2.15 13.61
N LEU A 250 15.37 -3.22 13.16
CA LEU A 250 15.42 -3.65 11.76
C LEU A 250 14.89 -2.57 10.83
N TYR A 251 13.68 -2.06 11.07
CA TYR A 251 13.08 -1.04 10.21
C TYR A 251 13.94 0.23 10.11
N GLU A 252 14.48 0.70 11.23
CA GLU A 252 15.38 1.85 11.25
C GLU A 252 16.68 1.59 10.48
N ALA A 253 17.30 0.41 10.66
CA ALA A 253 18.52 0.04 9.95
C ALA A 253 18.31 -0.11 8.44
N GLU A 254 17.11 -0.50 8.01
CA GLU A 254 16.73 -0.57 6.59
C GLU A 254 16.46 0.82 5.99
N GLY A 255 16.15 1.81 6.83
CA GLY A 255 15.63 3.11 6.43
C GLY A 255 14.13 3.08 6.09
N LEU A 256 13.39 2.11 6.64
CA LEU A 256 11.94 2.06 6.59
C LEU A 256 11.37 3.06 7.59
N ALA A 257 10.58 4.00 7.10
CA ALA A 257 10.03 5.10 7.90
C ALA A 257 8.53 5.31 7.62
N GLY A 258 7.85 4.29 7.10
CA GLY A 258 6.42 4.31 6.86
C GLY A 258 5.61 4.04 8.12
N ARG A 259 4.30 3.81 7.93
CA ARG A 259 3.39 3.54 9.05
C ARG A 259 3.69 2.23 9.75
N GLU A 260 4.30 1.27 9.08
CA GLU A 260 4.77 0.04 9.70
C GLU A 260 5.64 0.35 10.92
N LEU A 261 6.65 1.22 10.77
CA LEU A 261 7.53 1.62 11.88
C LEU A 261 6.77 2.38 12.97
N SER A 262 5.91 3.32 12.58
CA SER A 262 5.06 4.03 13.54
C SER A 262 4.22 3.05 14.37
N THR A 263 3.47 2.17 13.73
CA THR A 263 2.59 1.22 14.41
C THR A 263 3.37 0.26 15.31
N THR A 264 4.59 -0.14 14.93
CA THR A 264 5.48 -0.93 15.79
C THR A 264 5.92 -0.13 17.02
N TYR A 265 6.30 1.14 16.87
CA TYR A 265 6.58 2.03 18.01
C TYR A 265 5.39 2.19 18.96
N LEU A 266 4.18 2.39 18.43
CA LEU A 266 2.96 2.53 19.24
C LEU A 266 2.61 1.20 19.95
N GLY A 267 2.80 0.06 19.28
CA GLY A 267 2.65 -1.26 19.90
C GLY A 267 3.67 -1.52 21.00
N ALA A 268 4.93 -1.13 20.79
CA ALA A 268 5.98 -1.21 21.81
C ALA A 268 5.64 -0.35 23.03
N ALA A 269 5.06 0.84 22.83
CA ALA A 269 4.61 1.70 23.93
C ALA A 269 3.54 1.02 24.79
N GLU A 270 2.57 0.34 24.17
CA GLU A 270 1.54 -0.41 24.90
C GLU A 270 2.11 -1.59 25.68
N LEU A 271 3.08 -2.31 25.11
CA LEU A 271 3.78 -3.39 25.79
C LEU A 271 4.60 -2.85 26.97
N ALA A 272 5.27 -1.70 26.82
CA ALA A 272 6.00 -1.03 27.88
C ALA A 272 5.09 -0.64 29.06
N VAL A 273 3.89 -0.13 28.81
CA VAL A 273 2.90 0.13 29.88
C VAL A 273 2.55 -1.15 30.63
N LYS A 274 2.25 -2.24 29.92
CA LYS A 274 1.93 -3.53 30.55
C LYS A 274 3.10 -4.11 31.37
N LEU A 275 4.33 -3.73 31.04
CA LEU A 275 5.56 -4.09 31.78
C LEU A 275 5.89 -3.10 32.90
N ASN A 276 5.05 -2.09 33.17
CA ASN A 276 5.30 -1.00 34.11
C ASN A 276 6.56 -0.17 33.79
N ARG A 277 6.89 -0.03 32.49
CA ARG A 277 8.00 0.79 31.98
C ARG A 277 7.47 2.11 31.42
N THR A 278 7.04 3.00 32.32
CA THR A 278 6.35 4.24 31.96
C THR A 278 7.21 5.19 31.11
N ASP A 279 8.49 5.33 31.44
CA ASP A 279 9.40 6.21 30.69
C ASP A 279 9.61 5.71 29.27
N ASP A 280 9.84 4.40 29.10
CA ASP A 280 9.95 3.76 27.79
C ASP A 280 8.64 3.95 26.98
N ALA A 281 7.49 3.75 27.62
CA ALA A 281 6.20 3.92 26.97
C ALA A 281 6.00 5.34 26.42
N GLU A 282 6.36 6.37 27.19
CA GLU A 282 6.25 7.76 26.76
C GLU A 282 7.19 8.07 25.58
N ASP A 283 8.44 7.59 25.64
CA ASP A 283 9.42 7.77 24.59
C ASP A 283 9.04 7.08 23.28
N LEU A 284 8.58 5.83 23.37
CA LEU A 284 8.12 5.04 22.23
C LEU A 284 6.87 5.66 21.59
N ALA A 285 5.88 6.06 22.41
CA ALA A 285 4.68 6.72 21.93
C ALA A 285 4.99 8.05 21.21
N ARG A 286 5.89 8.88 21.78
CA ARG A 286 6.31 10.14 21.16
C ARG A 286 6.95 9.91 19.80
N LYS A 287 7.88 8.95 19.69
CA LYS A 287 8.53 8.59 18.42
C LYS A 287 7.52 8.06 17.39
N GLY A 288 6.67 7.13 17.80
CA GLY A 288 5.62 6.56 16.95
C GLY A 288 4.68 7.64 16.41
N LEU A 289 4.14 8.50 17.27
CA LEU A 289 3.23 9.58 16.87
C LEU A 289 3.88 10.59 15.93
N GLN A 290 5.17 10.88 16.09
CA GLN A 290 5.87 11.76 15.15
C GLN A 290 5.96 11.12 13.75
N ILE A 291 6.29 9.83 13.66
CA ILE A 291 6.33 9.10 12.38
C ILE A 291 4.92 8.98 11.78
N GLU A 292 3.91 8.72 12.61
CA GLU A 292 2.50 8.66 12.20
C GLU A 292 2.05 9.97 11.57
N LYS A 293 2.39 11.11 12.21
CA LYS A 293 2.12 12.46 11.70
C LYS A 293 2.81 12.69 10.36
N ASP A 294 4.06 12.28 10.21
CA ASP A 294 4.81 12.44 8.96
C ASP A 294 4.18 11.62 7.82
N CYS A 295 3.62 10.44 8.12
CA CYS A 295 3.01 9.55 7.14
C CYS A 295 1.58 9.94 6.73
N LEU A 296 0.83 10.56 7.65
CA LEU A 296 -0.60 10.81 7.49
C LEU A 296 -0.95 12.29 7.29
N GLY A 297 -0.15 13.20 7.82
CA GLY A 297 -0.51 14.60 8.00
C GLY A 297 -1.38 14.83 9.24
N SER A 298 -1.32 16.05 9.79
CA SER A 298 -2.03 16.43 11.02
C SER A 298 -3.55 16.60 10.87
N ASP A 299 -4.05 16.57 9.63
CA ASP A 299 -5.46 16.65 9.25
C ASP A 299 -6.08 15.26 8.96
N SER A 300 -5.34 14.18 9.22
CA SER A 300 -5.82 12.81 9.03
C SER A 300 -6.58 12.31 10.25
N PRO A 301 -7.82 11.83 10.10
CA PRO A 301 -8.56 11.17 11.19
C PRO A 301 -7.78 10.00 11.81
N LEU A 302 -7.07 9.22 11.00
CA LEU A 302 -6.22 8.11 11.48
C LEU A 302 -5.10 8.59 12.42
N TYR A 303 -4.54 9.79 12.19
CA TYR A 303 -3.53 10.34 13.08
C TYR A 303 -4.14 10.73 14.43
N HIS A 304 -5.32 11.35 14.42
CA HIS A 304 -6.05 11.70 15.64
C HIS A 304 -6.46 10.45 16.44
N GLU A 305 -6.85 9.36 15.76
CA GLU A 305 -7.11 8.06 16.41
C GLU A 305 -5.86 7.52 17.12
N SER A 306 -4.68 7.58 16.49
CA SER A 306 -3.42 7.18 17.10
C SER A 306 -3.05 8.05 18.31
N VAL A 307 -3.23 9.37 18.22
CA VAL A 307 -3.01 10.30 19.36
C VAL A 307 -3.93 9.94 20.52
N ALA A 308 -5.24 9.84 20.27
CA ALA A 308 -6.23 9.49 21.30
C ALA A 308 -5.96 8.11 21.92
N ARG A 309 -5.47 7.15 21.13
CA ARG A 309 -5.05 5.83 21.61
C ARG A 309 -3.87 5.94 22.59
N MET A 310 -2.85 6.73 22.28
CA MET A 310 -1.68 6.90 23.15
C MET A 310 -1.98 7.77 24.38
N GLU A 311 -2.89 8.73 24.29
CA GLU A 311 -3.33 9.54 25.45
C GLU A 311 -4.03 8.68 26.50
N LYS A 312 -4.81 7.67 26.07
CA LYS A 312 -5.45 6.71 26.99
C LYS A 312 -4.44 5.91 27.81
N LEU A 313 -3.25 5.64 27.27
CA LEU A 313 -2.18 4.93 27.99
C LEU A 313 -1.60 5.73 29.17
N ARG A 314 -1.78 7.06 29.18
CA ARG A 314 -1.32 7.95 30.25
C ARG A 314 -2.34 8.09 31.38
N SER A 315 -3.53 7.53 31.22
CA SER A 315 -4.59 7.62 32.23
C SER A 315 -4.40 6.53 33.31
N PRO A 316 -4.52 6.86 34.61
CA PRO A 316 -4.16 5.97 35.72
C PRO A 316 -5.05 4.72 35.93
N ASN A 317 -5.88 4.34 34.94
CA ASN A 317 -6.85 3.25 35.03
C ASN A 317 -6.56 2.09 34.04
N TYR A 318 -5.30 1.86 33.68
CA TYR A 318 -4.88 0.72 32.85
C TYR A 318 -3.99 -0.24 33.62
#